data_AF-A0A502W2W0-F1
#
_entry.id   AF-A0A502W2W0-F1
#
_cell.length_a   1.000
_cell.length_b   1.000
_cell.length_c   1.000
_cell.angle_alpha   90.00
_cell.angle_beta   90.00
_cell.angle_gamma   90.00
#
_symmetry.space_group_name_H-M   'P 1'
#
loop_
_entity.id
_entity.type
_entity.pdbx_description
1 polymer ?
#
loop_
_entity_poly.entity_id
_entity_poly.type
_entity_poly.pdbx_seq_one_letter_code
_entity_poly.pdbx_strand_id
1 'polypeptide(L)'
;MIPLRLKIETDVVDPYVVRLRSFEGLSEDCSDAGSLDATLENASAENADFAGAMGKLRVFGVDPSEVNGDVMFVVPWRGTAHRLIRANSRHNTLLITERCDQLCLMCSQPPKERHIDMFPFFETAVLLSPGNSTIGISGGEPTLFKSELLEFLDTTMSARRDINFHVLTNAQHFDRDDVVRLRRMDLDRILWGIPVYSSDRDVHDRIVGKPGAFDQVRKSLSLLCEAGAKIELRTVLMKPNAPKLFDLAKFVTTALPFVDKWAIMQLENIGYGRQNWSSLFYDSSKGFDVVGKALDFAISRGIETKLYNFPLCTVPANYRMFAPSTISDWKRAYVSDCADCSLRNECGGFFEWHPKAHGYERFGVA
;
A
#
# COMPACT_ATOMS: atom_id res chain seq x y z
N MET A 1 7.31 5.55 -16.67
CA MET A 1 7.23 5.14 -15.24
C MET A 1 7.30 6.41 -14.40
N ILE A 2 6.42 6.57 -13.42
CA ILE A 2 6.39 7.78 -12.58
C ILE A 2 7.65 7.79 -11.70
N PRO A 3 8.52 8.83 -11.77
CA PRO A 3 9.77 8.84 -11.02
C PRO A 3 9.48 9.14 -9.55
N LEU A 4 9.71 8.16 -8.67
CA LEU A 4 9.58 8.31 -7.21
C LEU A 4 10.85 8.87 -6.55
N ARG A 5 11.97 8.83 -7.25
CA ARG A 5 13.25 9.40 -6.84
C ARG A 5 13.73 10.35 -7.92
N LEU A 6 14.03 11.57 -7.53
CA LEU A 6 14.47 12.65 -8.40
C LEU A 6 15.93 12.99 -8.11
N LYS A 7 16.67 13.37 -9.15
CA LYS A 7 17.99 13.98 -8.99
C LYS A 7 17.79 15.44 -8.58
N ILE A 8 18.57 15.92 -7.62
CA ILE A 8 18.49 17.28 -7.10
C ILE A 8 19.86 17.90 -6.85
N GLU A 9 19.89 19.23 -6.72
CA GLU A 9 20.98 20.03 -6.14
C GLU A 9 20.38 20.97 -5.08
N THR A 10 21.05 21.15 -3.94
CA THR A 10 20.60 22.04 -2.87
C THR A 10 21.79 22.59 -2.09
N ASP A 11 21.62 23.78 -1.50
CA ASP A 11 22.58 24.42 -0.59
C ASP A 11 22.45 23.95 0.87
N VAL A 12 21.41 23.19 1.18
CA VAL A 12 21.17 22.59 2.51
C VAL A 12 22.03 21.35 2.70
N VAL A 13 22.58 21.16 3.91
CA VAL A 13 23.47 20.03 4.23
C VAL A 13 22.72 18.82 4.79
N ASP A 14 21.82 19.07 5.75
CA ASP A 14 21.08 18.01 6.45
C ASP A 14 19.83 17.55 5.67
N PRO A 15 19.33 16.32 5.89
CA PRO A 15 18.10 15.86 5.27
C PRO A 15 16.92 16.63 5.80
N TYR A 16 15.97 16.90 4.92
CA TYR A 16 14.76 17.61 5.30
C TYR A 16 13.58 17.18 4.44
N VAL A 17 12.39 17.53 4.91
CA VAL A 17 11.15 17.35 4.17
C VAL A 17 10.61 18.72 3.76
N VAL A 18 10.19 18.83 2.51
CA VAL A 18 9.69 20.08 1.92
C VAL A 18 8.55 19.79 0.97
N ARG A 19 7.55 20.67 0.90
CA ARG A 19 6.48 20.60 -0.09
C ARG A 19 6.78 21.55 -1.24
N LEU A 20 6.74 21.05 -2.47
CA LEU A 20 6.95 21.87 -3.65
C LEU A 20 5.68 22.62 -4.01
N ARG A 21 5.81 23.90 -4.38
CA ARG A 21 4.73 24.74 -4.87
C ARG A 21 5.11 25.26 -6.24
N SER A 22 4.46 24.72 -7.28
CA SER A 22 4.49 25.30 -8.61
C SER A 22 3.20 26.08 -8.83
N PHE A 23 3.32 27.39 -9.05
CA PHE A 23 2.19 28.27 -9.34
C PHE A 23 2.01 28.48 -10.86
N GLU A 24 2.71 27.72 -11.70
CA GLU A 24 2.53 27.79 -13.15
C GLU A 24 1.07 27.46 -13.52
N GLY A 25 0.37 28.46 -14.08
CA GLY A 25 -1.02 28.33 -14.55
C GLY A 25 -2.10 28.38 -13.47
N LEU A 26 -1.78 28.72 -12.22
CA LEU A 26 -2.75 28.87 -11.13
C LEU A 26 -2.97 30.36 -10.78
N SER A 27 -4.22 30.72 -10.46
CA SER A 27 -4.63 32.07 -10.04
C SER A 27 -4.53 32.30 -8.53
N GLU A 28 -3.95 31.36 -7.78
CA GLU A 28 -3.81 31.47 -6.32
C GLU A 28 -2.56 32.29 -5.97
N ASP A 29 -2.74 33.29 -5.09
CA ASP A 29 -1.67 34.16 -4.62
C ASP A 29 -0.58 33.36 -3.88
N CYS A 30 0.70 33.65 -4.17
CA CYS A 30 1.89 33.15 -3.47
C CYS A 30 1.94 33.50 -1.95
N SER A 31 0.89 34.10 -1.38
CA SER A 31 0.90 34.68 -0.03
C SER A 31 0.70 33.68 1.11
N ASP A 32 0.43 32.40 0.82
CA ASP A 32 0.14 31.36 1.83
C ASP A 32 1.16 30.20 1.83
N ALA A 33 2.40 30.48 1.39
CA ALA A 33 3.50 29.52 1.45
C ALA A 33 3.97 29.33 2.91
N GLY A 34 3.82 28.11 3.42
CA GLY A 34 4.28 27.75 4.77
C GLY A 34 5.80 27.71 4.89
N SER A 35 6.32 27.63 6.12
CA SER A 35 7.78 27.55 6.38
C SER A 35 8.47 26.31 5.79
N LEU A 36 7.70 25.29 5.45
CA LEU A 36 8.17 24.04 4.82
C LEU A 36 7.75 23.94 3.35
N ASP A 37 7.28 25.04 2.75
CA ASP A 37 7.02 25.12 1.32
C ASP A 37 8.25 25.68 0.59
N ALA A 38 8.55 25.12 -0.58
CA ALA A 38 9.51 25.68 -1.53
C ALA A 38 8.77 26.04 -2.82
N THR A 39 8.82 27.31 -3.18
CA THR A 39 8.11 27.91 -4.31
C THR A 39 9.00 27.93 -5.54
N LEU A 40 8.43 27.61 -6.71
CA LEU A 40 9.12 27.69 -7.99
C LEU A 40 9.58 29.14 -8.27
N GLU A 41 10.88 29.34 -8.45
CA GLU A 41 11.46 30.62 -8.87
C GLU A 41 11.66 30.67 -10.38
N ASN A 42 12.14 29.57 -10.97
CA ASN A 42 12.37 29.45 -12.40
C ASN A 42 12.21 28.01 -12.86
N ALA A 43 11.89 27.83 -14.14
CA ALA A 43 11.83 26.54 -14.80
C ALA A 43 12.48 26.60 -16.17
N SER A 44 13.15 25.52 -16.55
CA SER A 44 13.73 25.29 -17.86
C SER A 44 13.32 23.90 -18.37
N ALA A 45 13.67 23.57 -19.61
CA ALA A 45 13.39 22.24 -20.17
C ALA A 45 14.09 21.10 -19.41
N GLU A 46 15.15 21.38 -18.64
CA GLU A 46 15.98 20.36 -17.98
C GLU A 46 15.82 20.32 -16.46
N ASN A 47 15.46 21.46 -15.84
CA ASN A 47 15.40 21.61 -14.38
C ASN A 47 14.40 22.68 -13.94
N ALA A 48 14.01 22.58 -12.68
CA ALA A 48 13.14 23.52 -11.97
C ALA A 48 13.81 23.96 -10.66
N ASP A 49 13.97 25.26 -10.47
CA ASP A 49 14.55 25.84 -9.26
C ASP A 49 13.45 26.30 -8.30
N PHE A 50 13.48 25.77 -7.09
CA PHE A 50 12.59 26.12 -6.00
C PHE A 50 13.36 26.81 -4.88
N ALA A 51 12.72 27.75 -4.19
CA ALA A 51 13.27 28.39 -2.99
C ALA A 51 12.21 28.46 -1.88
N GLY A 52 12.66 28.27 -0.64
CA GLY A 52 11.83 28.38 0.55
C GLY A 52 12.67 28.74 1.77
N ALA A 53 12.05 28.75 2.95
CA ALA A 53 12.76 29.11 4.20
C ALA A 53 13.93 28.16 4.52
N MET A 54 13.90 26.94 4.00
CA MET A 54 14.95 25.93 4.19
C MET A 54 16.18 26.17 3.31
N GLY A 55 16.04 26.86 2.18
CA GLY A 55 17.11 27.04 1.19
C GLY A 55 16.62 26.89 -0.25
N LYS A 56 17.58 26.71 -1.17
CA LYS A 56 17.34 26.50 -2.60
C LYS A 56 17.39 25.03 -2.96
N LEU A 57 16.49 24.61 -3.84
CA LEU A 57 16.37 23.24 -4.31
C LEU A 57 16.15 23.24 -5.83
N ARG A 58 17.14 22.75 -6.57
CA ARG A 58 17.02 22.46 -7.99
C ARG A 58 16.61 21.01 -8.18
N VAL A 59 15.57 20.78 -8.98
CA VAL A 59 15.07 19.44 -9.31
C VAL A 59 15.22 19.20 -10.80
N PHE A 60 15.78 18.05 -11.18
CA PHE A 60 16.09 17.72 -12.58
C PHE A 60 15.07 16.77 -13.19
N GLY A 61 14.78 16.95 -14.48
CA GLY A 61 14.02 16.00 -15.29
C GLY A 61 12.56 15.85 -14.88
N VAL A 62 11.95 16.91 -14.37
CA VAL A 62 10.53 16.97 -14.02
C VAL A 62 9.90 18.26 -14.55
N ASP A 63 8.65 18.14 -14.96
CA ASP A 63 7.78 19.30 -15.18
C ASP A 63 7.33 19.84 -13.81
N PRO A 64 7.52 21.13 -13.49
CA PRO A 64 7.10 21.72 -12.22
C PRO A 64 5.62 21.48 -11.89
N SER A 65 4.74 21.45 -12.90
CA SER A 65 3.31 21.23 -12.72
C SER A 65 2.99 19.80 -12.23
N GLU A 66 3.82 18.82 -12.61
CA GLU A 66 3.65 17.41 -12.21
C GLU A 66 4.06 17.14 -10.75
N VAL A 67 4.84 18.04 -10.15
CA VAL A 67 5.33 17.95 -8.78
C VAL A 67 4.72 19.01 -7.86
N ASN A 68 3.76 19.79 -8.35
CA ASN A 68 3.07 20.77 -7.51
C ASN A 68 2.33 20.08 -6.34
N GLY A 69 2.58 20.55 -5.13
CA GLY A 69 2.02 20.01 -3.89
C GLY A 69 2.70 18.73 -3.39
N ASP A 70 3.65 18.16 -4.14
CA ASP A 70 4.37 16.97 -3.70
C ASP A 70 5.23 17.26 -2.48
N VAL A 71 5.29 16.29 -1.57
CA VAL A 71 6.14 16.34 -0.39
C VAL A 71 7.37 15.47 -0.61
N MET A 72 8.52 16.12 -0.58
CA MET A 72 9.83 15.58 -0.91
C MET A 72 10.64 15.34 0.35
N PHE A 73 11.25 14.16 0.47
CA PHE A 73 12.37 13.94 1.39
C PHE A 73 13.68 14.11 0.65
N VAL A 74 14.38 15.21 0.94
CA VAL A 74 15.63 15.59 0.29
C VAL A 74 16.80 14.98 1.04
N VAL A 75 17.71 14.34 0.31
CA VAL A 75 18.95 13.76 0.85
C VAL A 75 20.14 14.45 0.16
N PRO A 76 20.61 15.59 0.69
CA PRO A 76 21.56 16.45 -0.01
C PRO A 76 22.85 15.76 -0.42
N TRP A 77 23.49 15.01 0.48
CA TRP A 77 24.75 14.31 0.18
C TRP A 77 24.63 13.20 -0.87
N ARG A 78 23.41 12.77 -1.20
CA ARG A 78 23.17 11.81 -2.29
C ARG A 78 22.78 12.51 -3.60
N GLY A 79 22.53 13.82 -3.59
CA GLY A 79 21.97 14.55 -4.72
C GLY A 79 20.62 13.98 -5.17
N THR A 80 19.83 13.44 -4.23
CA THR A 80 18.52 12.86 -4.56
C THR A 80 17.43 13.24 -3.59
N ALA A 81 16.22 13.40 -4.10
CA ALA A 81 15.00 13.56 -3.31
C ALA A 81 14.01 12.43 -3.59
N HIS A 82 13.32 11.96 -2.55
CA HIS A 82 12.28 10.94 -2.61
C HIS A 82 10.91 11.61 -2.52
N ARG A 83 10.00 11.31 -3.45
CA ARG A 83 8.60 11.76 -3.38
C ARG A 83 7.88 10.91 -2.32
N LEU A 84 7.79 11.43 -1.08
CA LEU A 84 7.11 10.72 0.01
C LEU A 84 5.60 10.76 -0.19
N ILE A 85 5.07 11.93 -0.53
CA ILE A 85 3.65 12.17 -0.83
C ILE A 85 3.56 12.80 -2.20
N ARG A 86 2.81 12.17 -3.09
CA ARG A 86 2.43 12.73 -4.39
C ARG A 86 1.05 13.36 -4.26
N ALA A 87 0.94 14.66 -4.48
CA ALA A 87 -0.31 15.39 -4.28
C ALA A 87 -1.44 14.89 -5.20
N ASN A 88 -1.08 14.58 -6.44
CA ASN A 88 -2.02 14.07 -7.45
C ASN A 88 -2.23 12.55 -7.37
N SER A 89 -1.74 11.88 -6.34
CA SER A 89 -1.89 10.43 -6.15
C SER A 89 -2.84 10.10 -5.01
N ARG A 90 -3.73 9.14 -5.24
CA ARG A 90 -4.51 8.48 -4.17
C ARG A 90 -3.74 7.35 -3.49
N HIS A 91 -2.54 7.04 -3.99
CA HIS A 91 -1.69 5.94 -3.52
C HIS A 91 -0.39 6.52 -2.97
N ASN A 92 -0.43 6.94 -1.71
CA ASN A 92 0.75 7.36 -0.95
C ASN A 92 0.98 6.35 0.18
N THR A 93 2.19 5.83 0.30
CA THR A 93 2.53 4.83 1.32
C THR A 93 3.92 5.08 1.86
N LEU A 94 4.02 5.21 3.19
CA LEU A 94 5.26 5.40 3.90
C LEU A 94 5.80 4.04 4.33
N LEU A 95 7.05 3.76 3.96
CA LEU A 95 7.75 2.53 4.30
C LEU A 95 8.48 2.72 5.64
N ILE A 96 7.89 2.21 6.73
CA ILE A 96 8.39 2.38 8.09
C ILE A 96 9.69 1.59 8.33
N THR A 97 9.72 0.36 7.85
CA THR A 97 10.86 -0.53 8.09
C THR A 97 10.95 -1.60 7.02
N GLU A 98 12.16 -2.11 6.78
CA GLU A 98 12.37 -3.30 5.95
C GLU A 98 12.56 -4.57 6.81
N ARG A 99 12.60 -4.43 8.14
CA ARG A 99 12.63 -5.57 9.06
C ARG A 99 11.26 -6.23 9.09
N CYS A 100 11.24 -7.56 9.13
CA CYS A 100 10.05 -8.38 9.33
C CYS A 100 10.45 -9.62 10.13
N ASP A 101 9.52 -10.14 10.90
CA ASP A 101 9.66 -11.38 11.67
C ASP A 101 8.99 -12.58 10.97
N GLN A 102 8.58 -12.42 9.70
CA GLN A 102 8.06 -13.46 8.82
C GLN A 102 8.90 -13.58 7.55
N LEU A 103 8.90 -14.77 6.95
CA LEU A 103 9.59 -15.10 5.70
C LEU A 103 8.59 -15.62 4.67
N CYS A 104 7.60 -14.79 4.35
CA CYS A 104 6.49 -15.14 3.47
C CYS A 104 7.00 -15.61 2.09
N LEU A 105 6.50 -16.75 1.60
CA LEU A 105 6.92 -17.37 0.34
C LEU A 105 6.80 -16.43 -0.87
N MET A 106 5.83 -15.52 -0.82
CA MET A 106 5.48 -14.54 -1.84
C MET A 106 5.97 -13.12 -1.56
N CYS A 107 6.79 -12.90 -0.52
CA CYS A 107 7.16 -11.57 -0.08
C CYS A 107 7.71 -10.72 -1.24
N SER A 108 7.04 -9.59 -1.52
CA SER A 108 7.44 -8.65 -2.57
C SER A 108 8.70 -7.85 -2.18
N GLN A 109 8.91 -7.67 -0.87
CA GLN A 109 10.05 -6.98 -0.29
C GLN A 109 10.68 -7.85 0.80
N PRO A 110 11.55 -8.82 0.42
CA PRO A 110 12.24 -9.68 1.37
C PRO A 110 12.87 -8.89 2.54
N PRO A 111 12.78 -9.40 3.78
CA PRO A 111 13.19 -8.65 4.96
C PRO A 111 14.69 -8.31 4.93
N LYS A 112 15.03 -7.13 5.46
CA LYS A 112 16.41 -6.71 5.71
C LYS A 112 16.64 -6.51 7.20
N GLU A 113 17.88 -6.63 7.64
CA GLU A 113 18.24 -6.51 9.05
C GLU A 113 18.19 -5.07 9.56
N ARG A 114 18.52 -4.11 8.70
CA ARG A 114 18.65 -2.71 9.09
C ARG A 114 17.30 -2.00 9.13
N HIS A 115 17.02 -1.34 10.24
CA HIS A 115 15.99 -0.31 10.34
C HIS A 115 16.66 1.07 10.39
N ILE A 116 16.06 2.04 9.72
CA ILE A 116 16.41 3.45 9.81
C ILE A 116 15.14 4.14 10.26
N ASP A 117 15.21 4.82 11.40
CA ASP A 117 14.08 5.57 11.90
C ASP A 117 13.85 6.81 11.01
N MET A 118 12.68 6.83 10.39
CA MET A 118 12.22 7.87 9.48
C MET A 118 10.95 8.56 10.00
N PHE A 119 10.47 8.21 11.21
CA PHE A 119 9.22 8.74 11.75
C PHE A 119 9.19 10.28 11.78
N PRO A 120 10.23 11.02 12.21
CA PRO A 120 10.19 12.49 12.22
C PRO A 120 9.96 13.10 10.82
N PHE A 121 10.57 12.52 9.78
CA PHE A 121 10.37 12.96 8.40
C PHE A 121 8.97 12.58 7.89
N PHE A 122 8.48 11.40 8.28
CA PHE A 122 7.13 10.96 7.93
C PHE A 122 6.05 11.80 8.61
N GLU A 123 6.24 12.24 9.85
CA GLU A 123 5.29 13.14 10.54
C GLU A 123 5.19 14.44 9.76
N THR A 124 6.35 15.04 9.42
CA THR A 124 6.42 16.24 8.61
C THR A 124 5.72 16.03 7.26
N ALA A 125 5.92 14.88 6.63
CA ALA A 125 5.27 14.56 5.36
C ALA A 125 3.74 14.46 5.46
N VAL A 126 3.22 13.87 6.54
CA VAL A 126 1.78 13.80 6.81
C VAL A 126 1.21 15.20 7.06
N LEU A 127 1.90 16.04 7.84
CA LEU A 127 1.46 17.41 8.11
C LEU A 127 1.34 18.25 6.82
N LEU A 128 2.22 18.01 5.85
CA LEU A 128 2.21 18.68 4.55
C LEU A 128 1.31 18.02 3.50
N SER A 129 0.75 16.84 3.78
CA SER A 129 -0.05 16.07 2.84
C SER A 129 -1.32 16.82 2.41
N PRO A 130 -1.82 16.58 1.18
CA PRO A 130 -3.08 17.17 0.71
C PRO A 130 -4.25 16.86 1.65
N GLY A 131 -5.23 17.75 1.67
CA GLY A 131 -6.42 17.59 2.49
C GLY A 131 -7.21 16.31 2.15
N ASN A 132 -7.87 15.72 3.15
CA ASN A 132 -8.73 14.53 2.97
C ASN A 132 -8.02 13.30 2.35
N SER A 133 -6.71 13.18 2.55
CA SER A 133 -5.91 12.07 2.01
C SER A 133 -5.95 10.83 2.92
N THR A 134 -5.82 9.64 2.31
CA THR A 134 -5.50 8.41 3.02
C THR A 134 -4.03 8.07 2.83
N ILE A 135 -3.28 7.97 3.92
CA ILE A 135 -1.85 7.63 3.91
C ILE A 135 -1.68 6.16 4.30
N GLY A 136 -1.06 5.39 3.41
CA GLY A 136 -0.66 4.02 3.68
C GLY A 136 0.57 3.98 4.59
N ILE A 137 0.57 3.07 5.55
CA ILE A 137 1.73 2.74 6.37
C ILE A 137 2.07 1.29 6.09
N SER A 138 3.30 1.03 5.65
CA SER A 138 3.74 -0.31 5.25
C SER A 138 5.22 -0.52 5.61
N GLY A 139 5.76 -1.68 5.25
CA GLY A 139 7.09 -2.12 5.59
C GLY A 139 7.21 -3.63 5.50
N GLY A 140 8.28 -4.16 6.10
CA GLY A 140 8.36 -5.57 6.45
C GLY A 140 7.32 -5.91 7.51
N GLU A 141 7.51 -5.41 8.74
CA GLU A 141 6.49 -5.44 9.79
C GLU A 141 6.53 -4.16 10.65
N PRO A 142 5.59 -3.19 10.45
CA PRO A 142 5.58 -1.95 11.21
C PRO A 142 5.41 -2.12 12.72
N THR A 143 4.68 -3.15 13.19
CA THR A 143 4.46 -3.37 14.63
C THR A 143 5.68 -3.96 15.37
N LEU A 144 6.80 -4.20 14.68
CA LEU A 144 8.09 -4.34 15.35
C LEU A 144 8.54 -3.04 16.05
N PHE A 145 8.02 -1.89 15.59
CA PHE A 145 8.24 -0.54 16.13
C PHE A 145 6.90 0.04 16.60
N LYS A 146 6.12 -0.78 17.32
CA LYS A 146 4.73 -0.51 17.70
C LYS A 146 4.58 0.78 18.50
N SER A 147 5.48 1.06 19.42
CA SER A 147 5.40 2.25 20.28
C SER A 147 5.52 3.53 19.47
N GLU A 148 6.51 3.57 18.58
CA GLU A 148 6.81 4.67 17.67
C GLU A 148 5.69 4.83 16.62
N LEU A 149 5.20 3.72 16.06
CA LEU A 149 4.07 3.72 15.13
C LEU A 149 2.81 4.31 15.77
N LEU A 150 2.47 3.88 16.99
CA LEU A 150 1.27 4.36 17.68
C LEU A 150 1.43 5.82 18.14
N GLU A 151 2.64 6.27 18.46
CA GLU A 151 2.93 7.69 18.77
C GLU A 151 2.82 8.56 17.52
N PHE A 152 3.41 8.12 16.40
CA PHE A 152 3.27 8.75 15.09
C PHE A 152 1.80 8.94 14.69
N LEU A 153 0.98 7.89 14.83
CA LEU A 153 -0.45 7.96 14.52
C LEU A 153 -1.15 8.97 15.43
N ASP A 154 -0.92 8.93 16.75
CA ASP A 154 -1.56 9.83 17.70
C ASP A 154 -1.22 11.31 17.42
N THR A 155 0.07 11.61 17.21
CA THR A 155 0.57 12.95 16.92
C THR A 155 -0.01 13.48 15.61
N THR A 156 0.08 12.70 14.53
CA THR A 156 -0.38 13.16 13.21
C THR A 156 -1.90 13.26 13.12
N MET A 157 -2.65 12.33 13.73
CA MET A 157 -4.11 12.36 13.74
C MET A 157 -4.67 13.50 14.59
N SER A 158 -3.94 13.90 15.64
CA SER A 158 -4.28 15.05 16.47
C SER A 158 -4.07 16.37 15.73
N ALA A 159 -2.97 16.48 14.98
CA ALA A 159 -2.63 17.67 14.19
C ALA A 159 -3.45 17.81 12.90
N ARG A 160 -3.81 16.69 12.26
CA ARG A 160 -4.56 16.66 10.99
C ARG A 160 -5.78 15.77 11.12
N ARG A 161 -6.96 16.37 11.36
CA ARG A 161 -8.23 15.65 11.55
C ARG A 161 -8.84 15.11 10.24
N ASP A 162 -8.36 15.58 9.12
CA ASP A 162 -8.81 15.25 7.77
C ASP A 162 -8.04 14.10 7.12
N ILE A 163 -6.95 13.63 7.73
CA ILE A 163 -6.13 12.53 7.20
C ILE A 163 -6.60 11.18 7.74
N ASN A 164 -6.68 10.18 6.87
CA ASN A 164 -6.95 8.79 7.25
C ASN A 164 -5.70 7.92 7.05
N PHE A 165 -5.66 6.77 7.72
CA PHE A 165 -4.54 5.83 7.64
C PHE A 165 -4.98 4.45 7.18
N HIS A 166 -4.14 3.80 6.38
CA HIS A 166 -4.24 2.38 6.07
C HIS A 166 -2.94 1.70 6.51
N VAL A 167 -2.97 0.98 7.63
CA VAL A 167 -1.79 0.36 8.24
C VAL A 167 -1.72 -1.11 7.86
N LEU A 168 -0.68 -1.50 7.12
CA LEU A 168 -0.39 -2.89 6.76
C LEU A 168 0.50 -3.53 7.82
N THR A 169 0.01 -4.59 8.44
CA THR A 169 0.73 -5.34 9.49
C THR A 169 0.36 -6.82 9.43
N ASN A 170 1.31 -7.70 9.73
CA ASN A 170 1.10 -9.12 9.96
C ASN A 170 0.40 -9.45 11.30
N ALA A 171 0.14 -8.41 12.10
CA ALA A 171 -0.53 -8.44 13.40
C ALA A 171 0.06 -9.47 14.37
N GLN A 172 1.37 -9.70 14.33
CA GLN A 172 2.04 -10.65 15.22
C GLN A 172 2.33 -10.08 16.62
N HIS A 173 2.29 -8.75 16.78
CA HIS A 173 2.78 -8.06 17.97
C HIS A 173 1.71 -7.37 18.81
N PHE A 174 0.42 -7.69 18.60
CA PHE A 174 -0.64 -7.16 19.46
C PHE A 174 -0.83 -8.00 20.74
N ASP A 175 -0.89 -7.31 21.86
CA ASP A 175 -1.11 -7.83 23.21
C ASP A 175 -2.27 -7.11 23.91
N ARG A 176 -2.52 -7.46 25.17
CA ARG A 176 -3.69 -6.96 25.92
C ARG A 176 -3.58 -5.46 26.24
N ASP A 177 -2.37 -4.95 26.43
CA ASP A 177 -2.14 -3.57 26.85
C ASP A 177 -2.41 -2.61 25.68
N ASP A 178 -2.23 -3.08 24.44
CA ASP A 178 -2.55 -2.32 23.23
C ASP A 178 -4.02 -1.93 23.14
N VAL A 179 -4.94 -2.76 23.65
CA VAL A 179 -6.39 -2.48 23.58
C VAL A 179 -6.72 -1.15 24.24
N VAL A 180 -6.08 -0.86 25.40
CA VAL A 180 -6.29 0.40 26.12
C VAL A 180 -5.75 1.59 25.33
N ARG A 181 -4.59 1.42 24.68
CA ARG A 181 -3.98 2.48 23.86
C ARG A 181 -4.80 2.75 22.60
N LEU A 182 -5.22 1.70 21.89
CA LEU A 182 -6.01 1.80 20.66
C LEU A 182 -7.37 2.47 20.91
N ARG A 183 -8.05 2.15 22.02
CA ARG A 183 -9.34 2.77 22.38
C ARG A 183 -9.28 4.28 22.64
N ARG A 184 -8.09 4.85 22.83
CA ARG A 184 -7.91 6.30 22.99
C ARG A 184 -7.78 7.02 21.65
N MET A 185 -7.56 6.28 20.57
CA MET A 185 -7.44 6.80 19.22
C MET A 185 -8.80 6.81 18.51
N ASP A 186 -8.93 7.66 17.51
CA ASP A 186 -10.06 7.65 16.59
C ASP A 186 -9.89 6.53 15.55
N LEU A 187 -10.21 5.30 15.95
CA LEU A 187 -10.01 4.10 15.12
C LEU A 187 -10.86 4.10 13.85
N ASP A 188 -11.89 4.95 13.74
CA ASP A 188 -12.67 5.08 12.51
C ASP A 188 -11.85 5.58 11.32
N ARG A 189 -10.73 6.26 11.61
CA ARG A 189 -9.78 6.83 10.65
C ARG A 189 -8.60 5.91 10.35
N ILE A 190 -8.55 4.72 10.95
CA ILE A 190 -7.48 3.75 10.74
C ILE A 190 -8.07 2.43 10.23
N LEU A 191 -7.70 2.07 9.00
CA LEU A 191 -7.94 0.73 8.48
C LEU A 191 -6.71 -0.15 8.70
N TRP A 192 -6.85 -1.29 9.36
CA TRP A 192 -5.78 -2.25 9.57
C TRP A 192 -5.83 -3.36 8.52
N GLY A 193 -4.87 -3.36 7.59
CA GLY A 193 -4.72 -4.39 6.58
C GLY A 193 -3.93 -5.58 7.11
N ILE A 194 -4.63 -6.70 7.37
CA ILE A 194 -4.06 -7.86 8.07
C ILE A 194 -4.12 -9.10 7.17
N PRO A 195 -2.97 -9.74 6.88
CA PRO A 195 -2.95 -10.93 6.05
C PRO A 195 -3.35 -12.19 6.83
N VAL A 196 -4.27 -12.98 6.24
CA VAL A 196 -4.55 -14.36 6.66
C VAL A 196 -4.62 -15.23 5.40
N TYR A 197 -3.73 -16.21 5.32
CA TYR A 197 -3.55 -17.00 4.08
C TYR A 197 -4.28 -18.34 4.05
N SER A 198 -4.73 -18.84 5.20
CA SER A 198 -5.46 -20.11 5.33
C SER A 198 -6.14 -20.16 6.70
N SER A 199 -7.24 -20.89 6.81
CA SER A 199 -7.84 -21.28 8.10
C SER A 199 -7.17 -22.52 8.71
N ASP A 200 -6.32 -23.18 7.94
CA ASP A 200 -5.46 -24.27 8.40
C ASP A 200 -4.12 -23.69 8.90
N ARG A 201 -3.79 -23.99 10.16
CA ARG A 201 -2.59 -23.52 10.85
C ARG A 201 -1.31 -23.89 10.10
N ASP A 202 -1.16 -25.15 9.70
CA ASP A 202 0.08 -25.66 9.13
C ASP A 202 0.31 -25.11 7.72
N VAL A 203 -0.79 -24.86 6.98
CA VAL A 203 -0.71 -24.16 5.69
C VAL A 203 -0.35 -22.69 5.89
N HIS A 204 -1.01 -22.00 6.83
CA HIS A 204 -0.76 -20.60 7.11
C HIS A 204 0.69 -20.35 7.55
N ASP A 205 1.16 -21.07 8.57
CA ASP A 205 2.49 -20.91 9.17
C ASP A 205 3.60 -21.22 8.17
N ARG A 206 3.38 -22.20 7.29
CA ARG A 206 4.31 -22.52 6.19
C ARG A 206 4.37 -21.43 5.14
N ILE A 207 3.23 -20.82 4.80
CA ILE A 207 3.19 -19.70 3.84
C ILE A 207 3.98 -18.50 4.37
N VAL A 208 3.87 -18.20 5.67
CA VAL A 208 4.58 -17.06 6.29
C VAL A 208 5.97 -17.40 6.83
N GLY A 209 6.37 -18.67 6.77
CA GLY A 209 7.67 -19.13 7.26
C GLY A 209 7.86 -18.97 8.78
N LYS A 210 6.78 -19.01 9.56
CA LYS A 210 6.81 -18.77 11.02
C LYS A 210 5.83 -19.70 11.75
N PRO A 211 6.33 -20.70 12.50
CA PRO A 211 5.49 -21.53 13.36
C PRO A 211 4.75 -20.72 14.43
N GLY A 212 3.47 -21.04 14.66
CA GLY A 212 2.59 -20.35 15.61
C GLY A 212 1.97 -19.05 15.09
N ALA A 213 2.28 -18.62 13.87
CA ALA A 213 1.83 -17.33 13.34
C ALA A 213 0.31 -17.24 13.20
N PHE A 214 -0.36 -18.34 12.83
CA PHE A 214 -1.82 -18.41 12.70
C PHE A 214 -2.54 -18.19 14.03
N ASP A 215 -2.05 -18.82 15.10
CA ASP A 215 -2.63 -18.64 16.44
C ASP A 215 -2.44 -17.21 16.94
N GLN A 216 -1.25 -16.66 16.71
CA GLN A 216 -0.93 -15.30 17.11
C GLN A 216 -1.79 -14.28 16.35
N VAL A 217 -1.92 -14.38 15.01
CA VAL A 217 -2.77 -13.46 14.25
C VAL A 217 -4.25 -13.57 14.66
N ARG A 218 -4.74 -14.79 14.95
CA ARG A 218 -6.11 -14.98 15.44
C ARG A 218 -6.33 -14.29 16.80
N LYS A 219 -5.39 -14.43 17.73
CA LYS A 219 -5.42 -13.74 19.03
C LYS A 219 -5.41 -12.21 18.83
N SER A 220 -4.54 -11.71 17.97
CA SER A 220 -4.40 -10.28 17.68
C SER A 220 -5.64 -9.71 16.98
N LEU A 221 -6.28 -10.44 16.07
CA LEU A 221 -7.58 -10.06 15.49
C LEU A 221 -8.67 -9.92 16.55
N SER A 222 -8.72 -10.82 17.54
CA SER A 222 -9.67 -10.68 18.67
C SER A 222 -9.40 -9.44 19.52
N LEU A 223 -8.13 -9.09 19.76
CA LEU A 223 -7.75 -7.89 20.50
C LEU A 223 -8.10 -6.61 19.73
N LEU A 224 -7.87 -6.60 18.42
CA LEU A 224 -8.25 -5.49 17.54
C LEU A 224 -9.77 -5.31 17.44
N CYS A 225 -10.51 -6.41 17.35
CA CYS A 225 -11.97 -6.39 17.45
C CYS A 225 -12.44 -5.80 18.78
N GLU A 226 -11.84 -6.23 19.89
CA GLU A 226 -12.16 -5.71 21.23
C GLU A 226 -11.86 -4.20 21.35
N ALA A 227 -10.81 -3.72 20.68
CA ALA A 227 -10.48 -2.30 20.62
C ALA A 227 -11.45 -1.48 19.77
N GLY A 228 -12.22 -2.12 18.87
CA GLY A 228 -13.08 -1.43 17.90
C GLY A 228 -12.35 -1.02 16.61
N ALA A 229 -11.25 -1.71 16.26
CA ALA A 229 -10.48 -1.41 15.06
C ALA A 229 -11.20 -1.84 13.79
N LYS A 230 -11.08 -1.04 12.72
CA LYS A 230 -11.51 -1.44 11.37
C LYS A 230 -10.47 -2.32 10.71
N ILE A 231 -10.89 -3.44 10.12
CA ILE A 231 -10.00 -4.49 9.61
C ILE A 231 -10.31 -4.79 8.14
N GLU A 232 -9.28 -4.65 7.30
CA GLU A 232 -9.24 -5.24 5.97
C GLU A 232 -8.44 -6.54 6.05
N LEU A 233 -9.12 -7.68 5.95
CA LEU A 233 -8.45 -8.96 5.81
C LEU A 233 -7.85 -9.07 4.41
N ARG A 234 -6.63 -9.59 4.30
CA ARG A 234 -5.92 -9.70 3.01
C ARG A 234 -5.46 -11.13 2.77
N THR A 235 -5.68 -11.65 1.57
CA THR A 235 -5.27 -13.01 1.21
C THR A 235 -4.70 -12.99 -0.19
N VAL A 236 -3.38 -13.19 -0.32
CA VAL A 236 -2.77 -13.44 -1.63
C VAL A 236 -3.14 -14.86 -2.06
N LEU A 237 -3.79 -14.98 -3.21
CA LEU A 237 -4.18 -16.24 -3.82
C LEU A 237 -2.94 -16.92 -4.40
N MET A 238 -2.71 -18.16 -3.97
CA MET A 238 -1.56 -18.95 -4.37
C MET A 238 -1.94 -20.43 -4.48
N LYS A 239 -1.19 -21.21 -5.26
CA LYS A 239 -1.38 -22.66 -5.38
C LYS A 239 -1.49 -23.38 -4.01
N PRO A 240 -0.69 -23.04 -2.97
CA PRO A 240 -0.80 -23.71 -1.67
C PRO A 240 -2.11 -23.45 -0.91
N ASN A 241 -2.77 -22.29 -1.09
CA ASN A 241 -3.99 -21.95 -0.36
C ASN A 241 -5.27 -22.02 -1.20
N ALA A 242 -5.17 -21.96 -2.53
CA ALA A 242 -6.33 -21.99 -3.42
C ALA A 242 -7.27 -23.19 -3.17
N PRO A 243 -6.79 -24.45 -3.00
CA PRO A 243 -7.69 -25.59 -2.75
C PRO A 243 -8.55 -25.45 -1.49
N LYS A 244 -8.14 -24.60 -0.54
CA LYS A 244 -8.79 -24.37 0.76
C LYS A 244 -9.34 -22.96 0.91
N LEU A 245 -9.42 -22.19 -0.17
CA LEU A 245 -9.93 -20.81 -0.13
C LEU A 245 -11.40 -20.74 0.34
N PHE A 246 -12.22 -21.73 -0.03
CA PHE A 246 -13.60 -21.81 0.46
C PHE A 246 -13.70 -22.11 1.96
N ASP A 247 -12.78 -22.91 2.51
CA ASP A 247 -12.72 -23.15 3.95
C ASP A 247 -12.25 -21.90 4.70
N LEU A 248 -11.34 -21.12 4.10
CA LEU A 248 -10.99 -19.78 4.60
C LEU A 248 -12.22 -18.85 4.57
N ALA A 249 -13.03 -18.83 3.50
CA ALA A 249 -14.26 -18.04 3.46
C ALA A 249 -15.22 -18.40 4.60
N LYS A 250 -15.40 -19.70 4.90
CA LYS A 250 -16.18 -20.15 6.07
C LYS A 250 -15.59 -19.65 7.38
N PHE A 251 -14.28 -19.71 7.54
CA PHE A 251 -13.61 -19.19 8.72
C PHE A 251 -13.82 -17.69 8.88
N VAL A 252 -13.62 -16.90 7.82
CA VAL A 252 -13.81 -15.44 7.84
C VAL A 252 -15.23 -15.09 8.26
N THR A 253 -16.24 -15.71 7.63
CA THR A 253 -17.65 -15.39 7.90
C THR A 253 -18.17 -15.88 9.25
N THR A 254 -17.50 -16.85 9.90
CA THR A 254 -17.98 -17.42 11.18
C THR A 254 -17.14 -17.01 12.38
N ALA A 255 -15.81 -16.98 12.23
CA ALA A 255 -14.88 -16.66 13.31
C ALA A 255 -14.44 -15.19 13.29
N LEU A 256 -14.49 -14.53 12.13
CA LEU A 256 -14.08 -13.14 11.95
C LEU A 256 -15.20 -12.24 11.38
N PRO A 257 -16.49 -12.37 11.79
CA PRO A 257 -17.58 -11.62 11.18
C PRO A 257 -17.50 -10.10 11.42
N PHE A 258 -16.56 -9.66 12.25
CA PHE A 258 -16.29 -8.26 12.59
C PHE A 258 -15.33 -7.56 11.62
N VAL A 259 -14.75 -8.25 10.63
CA VAL A 259 -13.90 -7.60 9.63
C VAL A 259 -14.77 -6.76 8.69
N ASP A 260 -14.32 -5.54 8.38
CA ASP A 260 -15.03 -4.64 7.47
C ASP A 260 -15.04 -5.17 6.04
N LYS A 261 -13.91 -5.72 5.60
CA LYS A 261 -13.76 -6.25 4.25
C LYS A 261 -12.68 -7.31 4.13
N TRP A 262 -12.81 -8.13 3.11
CA TRP A 262 -11.84 -9.15 2.72
C TRP A 262 -11.35 -8.93 1.28
N ALA A 263 -10.07 -8.65 1.14
CA ALA A 263 -9.39 -8.55 -0.15
C ALA A 263 -8.72 -9.88 -0.51
N ILE A 264 -9.25 -10.56 -1.52
CA ILE A 264 -8.57 -11.67 -2.19
C ILE A 264 -7.71 -11.06 -3.28
N MET A 265 -6.41 -11.36 -3.30
CA MET A 265 -5.44 -10.62 -4.09
C MET A 265 -4.66 -11.53 -5.03
N GLN A 266 -4.40 -11.09 -6.27
CA GLN A 266 -3.46 -11.80 -7.14
C GLN A 266 -2.00 -11.51 -6.81
N LEU A 267 -1.18 -12.54 -7.01
CA LEU A 267 0.26 -12.55 -6.71
C LEU A 267 1.05 -11.58 -7.60
N GLU A 268 1.90 -10.78 -6.96
CA GLU A 268 2.85 -9.87 -7.60
C GLU A 268 4.18 -10.59 -7.91
N ASN A 269 4.69 -10.48 -9.14
CA ASN A 269 5.90 -11.18 -9.59
C ASN A 269 7.21 -10.46 -9.21
N ILE A 270 7.45 -10.26 -7.91
CA ILE A 270 8.64 -9.57 -7.39
C ILE A 270 9.14 -10.24 -6.10
N GLY A 271 10.37 -9.92 -5.68
CA GLY A 271 10.94 -10.46 -4.44
C GLY A 271 10.99 -12.00 -4.45
N TYR A 272 10.54 -12.61 -3.34
CA TYR A 272 10.37 -14.06 -3.24
C TYR A 272 9.22 -14.59 -4.09
N GLY A 273 8.17 -13.79 -4.34
CA GLY A 273 7.09 -14.15 -5.27
C GLY A 273 7.60 -14.46 -6.67
N ARG A 274 8.62 -13.73 -7.15
CA ARG A 274 9.30 -14.04 -8.41
C ARG A 274 10.12 -15.32 -8.36
N GLN A 275 10.86 -15.53 -7.29
CA GLN A 275 11.72 -16.71 -7.13
C GLN A 275 10.89 -18.00 -7.06
N ASN A 276 9.71 -17.92 -6.45
CA ASN A 276 8.81 -19.04 -6.22
C ASN A 276 7.60 -19.04 -7.18
N TRP A 277 7.66 -18.30 -8.29
CA TRP A 277 6.48 -18.06 -9.14
C TRP A 277 5.80 -19.35 -9.62
N SER A 278 6.56 -20.33 -10.10
CA SER A 278 6.01 -21.59 -10.63
C SER A 278 5.27 -22.41 -9.56
N SER A 279 5.72 -22.36 -8.31
CA SER A 279 5.10 -23.07 -7.19
C SER A 279 3.97 -22.28 -6.53
N LEU A 280 3.94 -20.95 -6.68
CA LEU A 280 2.96 -20.08 -6.01
C LEU A 280 1.86 -19.55 -6.91
N PHE A 281 2.14 -19.14 -8.15
CA PHE A 281 1.16 -18.45 -8.98
C PHE A 281 -0.03 -19.36 -9.29
N TYR A 282 -1.22 -18.94 -8.86
CA TYR A 282 -2.47 -19.59 -9.20
C TYR A 282 -3.13 -18.85 -10.36
N ASP A 283 -3.27 -19.53 -11.50
CA ASP A 283 -3.93 -18.96 -12.67
C ASP A 283 -5.46 -18.99 -12.49
N SER A 284 -5.97 -17.92 -11.89
CA SER A 284 -7.42 -17.72 -11.71
C SER A 284 -8.18 -17.54 -13.02
N SER A 285 -7.51 -17.28 -14.16
CA SER A 285 -8.20 -17.22 -15.46
C SER A 285 -8.67 -18.59 -15.96
N LYS A 286 -8.06 -19.67 -15.45
CA LYS A 286 -8.47 -21.06 -15.69
C LYS A 286 -9.23 -21.67 -14.53
N GLY A 287 -8.90 -21.28 -13.30
CA GLY A 287 -9.46 -21.82 -12.06
C GLY A 287 -10.33 -20.82 -11.30
N PHE A 288 -11.14 -20.02 -11.98
CA PHE A 288 -11.92 -18.97 -11.29
C PHE A 288 -12.97 -19.54 -10.34
N ASP A 289 -13.45 -20.78 -10.54
CA ASP A 289 -14.48 -21.38 -9.70
C ASP A 289 -14.08 -21.46 -8.21
N VAL A 290 -12.79 -21.63 -7.93
CA VAL A 290 -12.24 -21.57 -6.56
C VAL A 290 -12.44 -20.19 -5.93
N VAL A 291 -12.14 -19.14 -6.70
CA VAL A 291 -12.30 -17.74 -6.26
C VAL A 291 -13.78 -17.38 -6.15
N GLY A 292 -14.57 -17.69 -7.18
CA GLY A 292 -16.00 -17.42 -7.24
C GLY A 292 -16.77 -18.04 -6.06
N LYS A 293 -16.54 -19.32 -5.74
CA LYS A 293 -17.20 -19.99 -4.60
C LYS A 293 -16.90 -19.32 -3.26
N ALA A 294 -15.65 -18.92 -3.03
CA ALA A 294 -15.25 -18.23 -1.80
C ALA A 294 -15.84 -16.82 -1.71
N LEU A 295 -15.81 -16.08 -2.82
CA LEU A 295 -16.34 -14.74 -2.96
C LEU A 295 -17.86 -14.71 -2.76
N ASP A 296 -18.60 -15.55 -3.47
CA ASP A 296 -20.07 -15.65 -3.37
C ASP A 296 -20.50 -15.98 -1.94
N PHE A 297 -19.79 -16.91 -1.30
CA PHE A 297 -20.09 -17.31 0.06
C PHE A 297 -19.86 -16.17 1.06
N ALA A 298 -18.73 -15.47 0.98
CA ALA A 298 -18.42 -14.35 1.85
C ALA A 298 -19.44 -13.21 1.69
N ILE A 299 -19.76 -12.84 0.45
CA ILE A 299 -20.76 -11.80 0.16
C ILE A 299 -22.15 -12.20 0.65
N SER A 300 -22.57 -13.46 0.44
CA SER A 300 -23.86 -13.94 0.92
C SER A 300 -24.01 -13.91 2.45
N ARG A 301 -22.89 -13.81 3.17
CA ARG A 301 -22.80 -13.70 4.63
C ARG A 301 -22.58 -12.27 5.12
N GLY A 302 -22.63 -11.28 4.22
CA GLY A 302 -22.50 -9.87 4.55
C GLY A 302 -21.07 -9.35 4.69
N ILE A 303 -20.06 -10.16 4.33
CA ILE A 303 -18.67 -9.69 4.31
C ILE A 303 -18.38 -9.02 2.98
N GLU A 304 -18.06 -7.72 2.99
CA GLU A 304 -17.62 -7.03 1.78
C GLU A 304 -16.34 -7.69 1.26
N THR A 305 -16.39 -8.29 0.08
CA THR A 305 -15.25 -9.02 -0.47
C THR A 305 -14.90 -8.49 -1.86
N LYS A 306 -13.61 -8.24 -2.09
CA LYS A 306 -13.08 -7.64 -3.33
C LYS A 306 -11.91 -8.46 -3.87
N LEU A 307 -11.74 -8.39 -5.18
CA LEU A 307 -10.67 -9.03 -5.95
C LEU A 307 -9.61 -7.98 -6.32
N TYR A 308 -8.53 -7.92 -5.56
CA TYR A 308 -7.45 -6.97 -5.81
C TYR A 308 -6.42 -7.53 -6.79
N ASN A 309 -5.95 -6.68 -7.69
CA ASN A 309 -4.89 -6.99 -8.68
C ASN A 309 -5.30 -8.04 -9.73
N PHE A 310 -6.61 -8.26 -9.92
CA PHE A 310 -7.14 -9.10 -10.98
C PHE A 310 -7.40 -8.22 -12.23
N PRO A 311 -6.74 -8.47 -13.37
CA PRO A 311 -7.15 -7.85 -14.63
C PRO A 311 -8.58 -8.28 -14.98
N LEU A 312 -9.44 -7.36 -15.41
CA LEU A 312 -10.87 -7.68 -15.66
C LEU A 312 -11.07 -8.77 -16.72
N CYS A 313 -10.18 -8.87 -17.70
CA CYS A 313 -10.23 -9.90 -18.73
C CYS A 313 -9.86 -11.31 -18.23
N THR A 314 -9.35 -11.45 -17.00
CA THR A 314 -9.12 -12.75 -16.33
C THR A 314 -10.26 -13.12 -15.39
N VAL A 315 -11.28 -12.26 -15.26
CA VAL A 315 -12.42 -12.42 -14.34
C VAL A 315 -13.71 -12.60 -15.16
N PRO A 316 -14.56 -13.61 -14.86
CA PRO A 316 -15.82 -13.77 -15.56
C PRO A 316 -16.73 -12.54 -15.39
N ALA A 317 -17.52 -12.22 -16.41
CA ALA A 317 -18.24 -10.95 -16.52
C ALA A 317 -19.09 -10.60 -15.28
N ASN A 318 -19.78 -11.59 -14.70
CA ASN A 318 -20.62 -11.42 -13.52
C ASN A 318 -19.84 -11.12 -12.22
N TYR A 319 -18.53 -11.30 -12.21
CA TYR A 319 -17.67 -11.02 -11.05
C TYR A 319 -16.82 -9.75 -11.20
N ARG A 320 -16.78 -9.13 -12.40
CA ARG A 320 -15.92 -7.97 -12.70
C ARG A 320 -16.21 -6.77 -11.78
N MET A 321 -17.46 -6.60 -11.32
CA MET A 321 -17.84 -5.55 -10.35
C MET A 321 -17.16 -5.67 -8.98
N PHE A 322 -16.63 -6.85 -8.65
CA PHE A 322 -15.88 -7.08 -7.41
C PHE A 322 -14.38 -6.87 -7.58
N ALA A 323 -13.89 -6.54 -8.78
CA ALA A 323 -12.47 -6.39 -9.11
C ALA A 323 -12.09 -4.93 -9.43
N PRO A 324 -12.10 -4.02 -8.45
CA PRO A 324 -11.73 -2.63 -8.68
C PRO A 324 -10.26 -2.47 -9.06
N SER A 325 -9.91 -1.36 -9.71
CA SER A 325 -8.52 -1.02 -10.03
C SER A 325 -7.71 -0.71 -8.76
N THR A 326 -6.98 -1.69 -8.24
CA THR A 326 -6.23 -1.58 -6.97
C THR A 326 -4.71 -1.52 -7.11
N ILE A 327 -4.16 -1.77 -8.30
CA ILE A 327 -2.72 -1.66 -8.55
C ILE A 327 -2.34 -0.19 -8.60
N SER A 328 -1.34 0.20 -7.81
CA SER A 328 -0.83 1.58 -7.81
C SER A 328 -0.40 2.01 -9.21
N ASP A 329 -0.68 3.26 -9.56
CA ASP A 329 -0.43 3.83 -10.89
C ASP A 329 0.99 3.60 -11.41
N TRP A 330 2.00 3.71 -10.55
CA TRP A 330 3.41 3.51 -10.88
C TRP A 330 3.80 2.05 -11.10
N LYS A 331 2.96 1.09 -10.67
CA LYS A 331 3.14 -0.36 -10.86
C LYS A 331 2.28 -0.95 -11.98
N ARG A 332 1.38 -0.17 -12.55
CA ARG A 332 0.33 -0.67 -13.45
C ARG A 332 0.75 -0.58 -14.91
N ALA A 333 0.57 -1.67 -15.62
CA ALA A 333 0.78 -1.77 -17.06
C ALA A 333 -0.45 -2.34 -17.78
N TYR A 334 -0.50 -2.05 -19.09
CA TYR A 334 -1.45 -2.64 -20.02
C TYR A 334 -0.65 -3.29 -21.16
N VAL A 335 -0.99 -4.53 -21.49
CA VAL A 335 -0.36 -5.29 -22.59
C VAL A 335 -0.93 -4.84 -23.95
N SER A 336 -0.32 -5.29 -25.06
CA SER A 336 -0.75 -4.95 -26.42
C SER A 336 -2.24 -5.19 -26.67
N ASP A 337 -2.76 -6.30 -26.15
CA ASP A 337 -4.16 -6.72 -26.27
C ASP A 337 -5.15 -5.75 -25.58
N CYS A 338 -4.64 -4.86 -24.73
CA CYS A 338 -5.46 -3.83 -24.08
C CYS A 338 -5.68 -2.58 -24.95
N ALA A 339 -5.02 -2.45 -26.11
CA ALA A 339 -5.06 -1.23 -26.93
C ALA A 339 -6.50 -0.82 -27.28
N ASP A 340 -7.33 -1.78 -27.71
CA ASP A 340 -8.71 -1.58 -28.14
C ASP A 340 -9.75 -2.05 -27.10
N CYS A 341 -9.32 -2.28 -25.85
CA CYS A 341 -10.20 -2.80 -24.80
C CYS A 341 -11.11 -1.69 -24.23
N SER A 342 -12.42 -1.86 -24.39
CA SER A 342 -13.43 -0.91 -23.87
C SER A 342 -13.43 -0.78 -22.34
N LEU A 343 -13.01 -1.83 -21.63
CA LEU A 343 -12.96 -1.86 -20.16
C LEU A 343 -11.63 -1.34 -19.59
N ARG A 344 -10.72 -0.82 -20.41
CA ARG A 344 -9.36 -0.45 -19.99
C ARG A 344 -9.33 0.58 -18.84
N ASN A 345 -10.22 1.58 -18.89
CA ASN A 345 -10.27 2.65 -17.89
C ASN A 345 -10.79 2.18 -16.51
N GLU A 346 -11.57 1.10 -16.48
CA GLU A 346 -12.09 0.49 -15.25
C GLU A 346 -11.15 -0.61 -14.73
N CYS A 347 -10.36 -1.20 -15.63
CA CYS A 347 -9.48 -2.32 -15.33
C CYS A 347 -8.23 -1.88 -14.56
N GLY A 348 -7.91 -2.65 -13.50
CA GLY A 348 -6.66 -2.50 -12.74
C GLY A 348 -5.38 -2.83 -13.51
N GLY A 349 -5.50 -3.37 -14.73
CA GLY A 349 -4.36 -3.76 -15.55
C GLY A 349 -3.56 -4.92 -14.95
N PHE A 350 -2.32 -5.03 -15.37
CA PHE A 350 -1.33 -5.98 -14.87
C PHE A 350 -0.28 -5.24 -14.04
N PHE A 351 0.48 -5.97 -13.22
CA PHE A 351 1.73 -5.44 -12.71
C PHE A 351 2.71 -5.22 -13.88
N GLU A 352 3.46 -4.12 -13.86
CA GLU A 352 4.45 -3.73 -14.89
C GLU A 352 5.48 -4.84 -15.15
N TRP A 353 5.83 -5.59 -14.10
CA TRP A 353 6.76 -6.72 -14.15
C TRP A 353 6.05 -8.09 -14.21
N HIS A 354 4.77 -8.12 -14.58
CA HIS A 354 4.05 -9.38 -14.79
C HIS A 354 4.75 -10.22 -15.89
N PRO A 355 4.96 -11.53 -15.68
CA PRO A 355 5.71 -12.33 -16.63
C PRO A 355 4.90 -12.56 -17.90
N LYS A 356 5.48 -12.20 -19.06
CA LYS A 356 4.82 -12.34 -20.37
C LYS A 356 4.66 -13.79 -20.83
N ALA A 357 5.53 -14.70 -20.39
CA ALA A 357 5.63 -16.06 -20.93
C ALA A 357 5.01 -17.14 -20.03
N HIS A 358 4.73 -16.86 -18.75
CA HIS A 358 4.34 -17.86 -17.76
C HIS A 358 3.40 -17.30 -16.69
N GLY A 359 2.48 -16.43 -17.10
CA GLY A 359 1.44 -15.82 -16.26
C GLY A 359 0.06 -16.40 -16.54
N TYR A 360 -0.95 -15.54 -16.69
CA TYR A 360 -2.30 -15.94 -17.05
C TYR A 360 -2.35 -16.63 -18.41
N GLU A 361 -3.03 -17.77 -18.49
CA GLU A 361 -3.22 -18.47 -19.76
C GLU A 361 -4.43 -17.95 -20.55
N ARG A 362 -5.42 -17.33 -19.89
CA ARG A 362 -6.60 -16.73 -20.53
C ARG A 362 -6.75 -15.27 -20.14
N PHE A 363 -6.41 -14.37 -21.05
CA PHE A 363 -6.64 -12.93 -20.92
C PHE A 363 -6.84 -12.30 -22.30
N GLY A 364 -7.29 -11.05 -22.35
CA GLY A 364 -7.49 -10.32 -23.62
C GLY A 364 -8.78 -10.67 -24.37
N VAL A 365 -9.59 -11.61 -23.87
CA VAL A 365 -10.92 -11.90 -24.41
C VAL A 365 -11.93 -11.00 -23.69
N ALA A 366 -12.63 -10.14 -24.45
CA ALA A 366 -13.65 -9.22 -23.93
C ALA A 366 -14.84 -9.97 -23.32
#